data_AF-A3JYW7-F1
#
_entry.id   AF-A3JYW7-F1
#
_cell.length_a   1.000
_cell.length_b   1.000
_cell.length_c   1.000
_cell.angle_alpha   90.00
_cell.angle_beta   90.00
_cell.angle_gamma   90.00
#
_symmetry.space_group_name_H-M   'P 1'
#
loop_
_entity.id
_entity.type
_entity.pdbx_description
1 polymer ?
#
loop_
_entity_poly.entity_id
_entity_poly.type
_entity_poly.pdbx_seq_one_letter_code
_entity_poly.pdbx_strand_id
1 'polypeptide(L)'
;MAGLPPACKALHAGFGAFDGRITVTPADTRGMRLLARVMGLPPAARNVPFRLVTEPDGQGARWIREIGETRMVSRLFATVDGLLAERLGLARVDTRLVTEAGGLRLVTERVAMLGMPVPRALWPRVVAREWQDGGLYRFDVAIALPLLGRLVSYTGQLDTLPTQNDPAQVQPSQDL
;
A
#
# COMPACT_ATOMS: atom_id res chain seq x y z
N MET A 1 -8.97 1.01 -15.04
CA MET A 1 -7.56 1.02 -15.49
C MET A 1 -7.26 2.03 -16.60
N ALA A 2 -8.23 2.44 -17.44
CA ALA A 2 -8.01 3.53 -18.38
C ALA A 2 -7.57 4.81 -17.65
N GLY A 3 -6.54 5.50 -18.17
CA GLY A 3 -6.00 6.73 -17.59
C GLY A 3 -4.91 6.57 -16.51
N LEU A 4 -4.65 5.37 -15.98
CA LEU A 4 -3.55 5.17 -15.03
C LEU A 4 -2.18 5.16 -15.72
N PRO A 5 -1.12 5.69 -15.06
CA PRO A 5 0.25 5.54 -15.55
C PRO A 5 0.69 4.08 -15.65
N PRO A 6 1.67 3.76 -16.52
CA PRO A 6 2.24 2.42 -16.67
C PRO A 6 2.61 1.72 -15.37
N ALA A 7 3.35 2.38 -14.47
CA ALA A 7 3.81 1.77 -13.21
C ALA A 7 2.63 1.39 -12.29
N CYS A 8 1.62 2.27 -12.17
CA CYS A 8 0.39 1.96 -11.43
C CYS A 8 -0.38 0.80 -12.08
N LYS A 9 -0.48 0.77 -13.41
CA LYS A 9 -1.12 -0.34 -14.11
C LYS A 9 -0.39 -1.66 -13.86
N ALA A 10 0.95 -1.65 -13.91
CA ALA A 10 1.76 -2.85 -13.74
C ALA A 10 1.58 -3.46 -12.34
N LEU A 11 1.60 -2.62 -11.29
CA LEU A 11 1.35 -3.08 -9.91
C LEU A 11 -0.03 -3.73 -9.75
N HIS A 12 -1.06 -3.22 -10.42
CA HIS A 12 -2.44 -3.69 -10.30
C HIS A 12 -2.86 -4.72 -11.37
N ALA A 13 -1.98 -5.07 -12.32
CA ALA A 13 -2.31 -5.96 -13.45
C ALA A 13 -2.33 -7.44 -13.05
N GLY A 14 -1.68 -7.81 -11.94
CA GLY A 14 -1.60 -9.18 -11.50
C GLY A 14 -0.92 -9.31 -10.14
N PHE A 15 -0.58 -10.54 -9.81
CA PHE A 15 0.11 -10.88 -8.58
C PHE A 15 1.62 -10.95 -8.81
N GLY A 16 2.41 -10.38 -7.91
CA GLY A 16 3.87 -10.42 -7.97
C GLY A 16 4.55 -9.93 -6.71
N ALA A 17 5.87 -9.82 -6.79
CA ALA A 17 6.71 -9.20 -5.78
C ALA A 17 7.37 -7.96 -6.38
N PHE A 18 7.36 -6.87 -5.62
CA PHE A 18 7.86 -5.56 -6.03
C PHE A 18 8.79 -5.03 -4.94
N ASP A 19 9.97 -4.58 -5.34
CA ASP A 19 11.01 -4.11 -4.43
C ASP A 19 11.19 -2.60 -4.56
N GLY A 20 11.62 -1.96 -3.48
CA GLY A 20 11.80 -0.52 -3.44
C GLY A 20 12.16 0.03 -2.08
N ARG A 21 11.70 1.25 -1.81
CA ARG A 21 12.11 2.04 -0.65
C ARG A 21 10.92 2.72 0.00
N ILE A 22 10.90 2.76 1.32
CA ILE A 22 9.83 3.38 2.10
C ILE A 22 10.38 4.21 3.27
N THR A 23 9.67 5.29 3.59
CA THR A 23 9.84 6.06 4.82
C THR A 23 8.52 6.02 5.58
N VAL A 24 8.56 5.66 6.86
CA VAL A 24 7.43 5.62 7.78
C VAL A 24 7.61 6.72 8.82
N THR A 25 6.72 7.70 8.79
CA THR A 25 6.59 8.72 9.82
C THR A 25 5.56 8.25 10.86
N PRO A 26 5.99 8.04 12.12
CA PRO A 26 5.09 7.55 13.17
C PRO A 26 4.11 8.65 13.64
N ALA A 27 3.20 8.26 14.54
CA ALA A 27 2.43 9.21 15.33
C ALA A 27 3.30 10.13 16.20
N ASP A 28 2.79 11.32 16.52
CA ASP A 28 3.52 12.33 17.30
C ASP A 28 3.60 11.99 18.79
N THR A 29 2.55 11.39 19.35
CA THR A 29 2.45 11.08 20.79
C THR A 29 2.77 9.61 21.09
N ARG A 30 3.25 9.31 22.32
CA ARG A 30 3.57 7.92 22.73
C ARG A 30 2.33 7.01 22.73
N GLY A 31 1.18 7.53 23.21
CA GLY A 31 -0.07 6.78 23.22
C GLY A 31 -0.52 6.38 21.82
N MET A 32 -0.43 7.29 20.85
CA MET A 32 -0.78 6.99 19.46
C MET A 32 0.20 6.01 18.80
N ARG A 33 1.50 6.04 19.17
CA ARG A 33 2.46 5.02 18.72
C ARG A 33 2.13 3.63 19.26
N LEU A 34 1.67 3.53 20.51
CA LEU A 34 1.22 2.26 21.07
C LEU A 34 -0.03 1.76 20.34
N LEU A 35 -1.02 2.63 20.13
CA LEU A 35 -2.22 2.29 19.37
C LEU A 35 -1.86 1.82 17.94
N ALA A 36 -0.95 2.50 17.27
CA ALA A 36 -0.48 2.12 15.93
C ALA A 36 0.09 0.69 15.92
N ARG A 37 0.92 0.34 16.92
CA ARG A 37 1.47 -1.01 17.08
C ARG A 37 0.37 -2.06 17.30
N VAL A 38 -0.62 -1.77 18.14
CA VAL A 38 -1.78 -2.67 18.38
C VAL A 38 -2.57 -2.90 17.09
N MET A 39 -2.67 -1.88 16.23
CA MET A 39 -3.33 -1.98 14.93
C MET A 39 -2.48 -2.69 13.85
N GLY A 40 -1.25 -3.13 14.18
CA GLY A 40 -0.34 -3.78 13.25
C GLY A 40 0.33 -2.82 12.26
N LEU A 41 0.42 -1.53 12.60
CA LEU A 41 1.09 -0.53 11.78
C LEU A 41 2.61 -0.54 12.03
N PRO A 42 3.42 -0.16 11.02
CA PRO A 42 4.85 -0.30 11.10
C PRO A 42 5.47 0.78 12.01
N PRO A 43 6.62 0.48 12.65
CA PRO A 43 7.35 1.47 13.42
C PRO A 43 7.96 2.56 12.51
N ALA A 44 8.50 3.61 13.13
CA ALA A 44 9.22 4.65 12.40
C ALA A 44 10.40 4.04 11.62
N ALA A 45 10.54 4.43 10.37
CA ALA A 45 11.60 3.96 9.49
C ALA A 45 11.95 5.05 8.48
N ARG A 46 13.23 5.21 8.14
CA ARG A 46 13.66 6.22 7.17
C ARG A 46 14.39 5.58 6.02
N ASN A 47 13.81 5.67 4.81
CA ASN A 47 14.39 5.14 3.59
C ASN A 47 14.94 3.72 3.80
N VAL A 48 14.08 2.78 4.21
CA VAL A 48 14.45 1.37 4.41
C VAL A 48 14.04 0.52 3.21
N PRO A 49 14.62 -0.66 3.00
CA PRO A 49 14.13 -1.61 2.01
C PRO A 49 12.65 -1.89 2.23
N PHE A 50 11.91 -1.89 1.12
CA PHE A 50 10.49 -2.18 1.10
C PHE A 50 10.19 -3.22 0.04
N ARG A 51 9.50 -4.29 0.43
CA ARG A 51 9.01 -5.30 -0.50
C ARG A 51 7.51 -5.45 -0.36
N LEU A 52 6.79 -5.37 -1.47
CA LEU A 52 5.37 -5.64 -1.57
C LEU A 52 5.18 -6.95 -2.31
N VAL A 53 4.58 -7.94 -1.66
CA VAL A 53 4.16 -9.19 -2.30
C VAL A 53 2.64 -9.23 -2.32
N THR A 54 2.07 -9.42 -3.50
CA THR A 54 0.63 -9.56 -3.70
C THR A 54 0.35 -10.98 -4.16
N GLU A 55 -0.51 -11.70 -3.46
CA GLU A 55 -0.85 -13.10 -3.71
C GLU A 55 -2.36 -13.25 -3.91
N PRO A 56 -2.86 -14.19 -4.73
CA PRO A 56 -4.28 -14.51 -4.77
C PRO A 56 -4.77 -15.09 -3.44
N ASP A 57 -5.98 -14.72 -3.02
CA ASP A 57 -6.63 -15.26 -1.82
C ASP A 57 -8.14 -15.50 -2.07
N GLY A 58 -8.42 -16.56 -2.83
CA GLY A 58 -9.77 -16.93 -3.24
C GLY A 58 -10.41 -15.85 -4.10
N GLN A 59 -11.38 -15.12 -3.54
CA GLN A 59 -12.06 -14.00 -4.20
C GLN A 59 -11.36 -12.65 -4.02
N GLY A 60 -10.15 -12.64 -3.46
CA GLY A 60 -9.40 -11.43 -3.15
C GLY A 60 -7.91 -11.59 -3.36
N ALA A 61 -7.16 -10.71 -2.69
CA ALA A 61 -5.72 -10.67 -2.69
C ALA A 61 -5.21 -10.61 -1.26
N ARG A 62 -4.07 -11.24 -1.00
CA ARG A 62 -3.29 -11.05 0.20
C ARG A 62 -2.11 -10.16 -0.13
N TRP A 63 -1.98 -9.04 0.59
CA TRP A 63 -0.88 -8.10 0.41
C TRP A 63 0.04 -8.17 1.62
N ILE A 64 1.30 -8.46 1.36
CA ILE A 64 2.36 -8.56 2.35
C ILE A 64 3.32 -7.41 2.11
N ARG A 65 3.51 -6.57 3.12
CA ARG A 65 4.40 -5.42 3.10
C ARG A 65 5.53 -5.69 4.07
N GLU A 66 6.73 -5.86 3.55
CA GLU A 66 7.96 -6.07 4.32
C GLU A 66 8.71 -4.74 4.37
N ILE A 67 8.72 -4.11 5.54
CA ILE A 67 9.26 -2.76 5.77
C ILE A 67 10.41 -2.90 6.77
N GLY A 68 11.65 -2.92 6.26
CA GLY A 68 12.79 -3.33 7.07
C GLY A 68 12.54 -4.70 7.70
N GLU A 69 12.53 -4.79 9.03
CA GLU A 69 12.28 -6.03 9.78
C GLU A 69 10.80 -6.27 10.10
N THR A 70 9.91 -5.32 9.76
CA THR A 70 8.48 -5.43 10.07
C THR A 70 7.71 -6.01 8.91
N ARG A 71 6.80 -6.94 9.20
CA ARG A 71 5.90 -7.54 8.21
C ARG A 71 4.45 -7.18 8.50
N MET A 72 3.79 -6.51 7.57
CA MET A 72 2.34 -6.25 7.62
C MET A 72 1.62 -7.10 6.59
N VAL A 73 0.48 -7.67 6.96
CA VAL A 73 -0.32 -8.51 6.08
C VAL A 73 -1.76 -8.02 6.09
N SER A 74 -2.28 -7.68 4.92
CA SER A 74 -3.69 -7.36 4.74
C SER A 74 -4.35 -8.24 3.69
N ARG A 75 -5.68 -8.36 3.78
CA ARG A 75 -6.52 -9.02 2.79
C ARG A 75 -7.36 -7.97 2.08
N LEU A 76 -7.30 -7.95 0.76
CA LEU A 76 -8.05 -7.05 -0.10
C LEU A 76 -9.10 -7.83 -0.88
N PHE A 77 -10.31 -7.29 -1.04
CA PHE A 77 -11.36 -7.90 -1.84
C PHE A 77 -12.37 -6.86 -2.33
N ALA A 78 -13.01 -7.14 -3.46
CA ALA A 78 -14.10 -6.31 -3.96
C ALA A 78 -15.37 -6.57 -3.13
N THR A 79 -16.05 -5.49 -2.78
CA THR A 79 -17.37 -5.54 -2.19
C THR A 79 -18.44 -5.56 -3.27
N VAL A 80 -19.65 -6.04 -2.94
CA VAL A 80 -20.77 -6.13 -3.90
C VAL A 80 -21.16 -4.77 -4.48
N ASP A 81 -20.98 -3.70 -3.69
CA ASP A 81 -21.23 -2.31 -4.08
C ASP A 81 -20.02 -1.64 -4.79
N GLY A 82 -19.00 -2.42 -5.17
CA GLY A 82 -17.89 -1.96 -6.02
C GLY A 82 -16.79 -1.19 -5.28
N LEU A 83 -16.77 -1.19 -3.94
CA LEU A 83 -15.65 -0.67 -3.15
C LEU A 83 -14.54 -1.71 -3.01
N LEU A 84 -13.30 -1.25 -2.87
CA LEU A 84 -12.17 -2.07 -2.45
C LEU A 84 -12.13 -2.13 -0.92
N ALA A 85 -12.38 -3.30 -0.35
CA ALA A 85 -12.22 -3.54 1.08
C ALA A 85 -10.80 -4.02 1.37
N GLU A 86 -10.11 -3.38 2.31
CA GLU A 86 -8.84 -3.82 2.86
C GLU A 86 -9.00 -4.13 4.35
N ARG A 87 -8.69 -5.36 4.75
CA ARG A 87 -8.64 -5.80 6.15
C ARG A 87 -7.19 -5.94 6.60
N LEU A 88 -6.79 -5.11 7.57
CA LEU A 88 -5.48 -5.14 8.22
C LEU A 88 -5.69 -5.34 9.73
N GLY A 89 -5.31 -6.52 10.23
CA GLY A 89 -5.54 -6.89 11.62
C GLY A 89 -7.02 -6.79 12.01
N LEU A 90 -7.30 -5.94 13.00
CA LEU A 90 -8.66 -5.73 13.54
C LEU A 90 -9.46 -4.67 12.76
N ALA A 91 -8.82 -3.94 11.85
CA ALA A 91 -9.47 -2.91 11.04
C ALA A 91 -9.84 -3.42 9.66
N ARG A 92 -10.97 -2.93 9.16
CA ARG A 92 -11.38 -3.00 7.76
C ARG A 92 -11.70 -1.60 7.28
N VAL A 93 -11.17 -1.25 6.12
CA VAL A 93 -11.44 0.02 5.43
C VAL A 93 -11.97 -0.29 4.03
N ASP A 94 -13.16 0.19 3.72
CA ASP A 94 -13.72 0.10 2.37
C ASP A 94 -13.53 1.44 1.68
N THR A 95 -13.03 1.38 0.47
CA THR A 95 -12.48 2.55 -0.23
C THR A 95 -13.02 2.60 -1.65
N ARG A 96 -13.46 3.79 -2.09
CA ARG A 96 -13.71 4.09 -3.49
C ARG A 96 -12.40 4.45 -4.19
N LEU A 97 -12.14 3.79 -5.31
CA LEU A 97 -11.00 4.09 -6.17
C LEU A 97 -11.36 5.21 -7.14
N VAL A 98 -10.64 6.32 -7.08
CA VAL A 98 -10.84 7.50 -7.93
C VAL A 98 -9.58 7.71 -8.77
N THR A 99 -9.70 7.65 -10.09
CA THR A 99 -8.60 7.97 -10.98
C THR A 99 -8.40 9.49 -11.03
N GLU A 100 -7.19 9.94 -10.76
CA GLU A 100 -6.78 11.34 -10.89
C GLU A 100 -5.77 11.48 -12.05
N ALA A 101 -5.53 12.70 -12.52
CA ALA A 101 -4.56 12.95 -13.58
C ALA A 101 -3.17 12.43 -13.17
N GLY A 102 -2.77 11.28 -13.75
CA GLY A 102 -1.49 10.65 -13.46
C GLY A 102 -1.47 9.73 -12.23
N GLY A 103 -2.62 9.30 -11.70
CA GLY A 103 -2.60 8.43 -10.52
C GLY A 103 -3.94 7.88 -10.05
N LEU A 104 -3.90 7.26 -8.88
CA LEU A 104 -5.05 6.70 -8.19
C LEU A 104 -5.16 7.33 -6.80
N ARG A 105 -6.37 7.75 -6.43
CA ARG A 105 -6.69 8.17 -5.08
C ARG A 105 -7.71 7.23 -4.46
N LEU A 106 -7.43 6.86 -3.22
CA LEU A 106 -8.23 5.96 -2.41
C LEU A 106 -9.03 6.82 -1.41
N VAL A 107 -10.36 6.85 -1.58
CA VAL A 107 -11.28 7.61 -0.72
C VAL A 107 -12.04 6.66 0.21
N THR A 108 -11.85 6.81 1.52
CA THR A 108 -12.54 5.97 2.53
C THR A 108 -14.05 6.21 2.53
N GLU A 109 -14.80 5.12 2.45
CA GLU A 109 -16.26 5.11 2.43
C GLU A 109 -16.87 4.36 3.63
N ARG A 110 -16.18 3.34 4.18
CA ARG A 110 -16.60 2.65 5.40
C ARG A 110 -15.38 2.25 6.24
N VAL A 111 -15.55 2.25 7.56
CA VAL A 111 -14.56 1.70 8.50
C VAL A 111 -15.26 0.79 9.48
N ALA A 112 -14.69 -0.39 9.69
CA ALA A 112 -15.07 -1.31 10.75
C ALA A 112 -13.86 -1.67 11.61
N MET A 113 -14.07 -1.81 12.91
CA MET A 113 -13.07 -2.32 13.85
C MET A 113 -13.69 -3.48 14.63
N LEU A 114 -12.96 -4.58 14.78
CA LEU A 114 -13.45 -5.81 15.43
C LEU A 114 -14.77 -6.33 14.82
N GLY A 115 -14.98 -6.09 13.52
CA GLY A 115 -16.21 -6.47 12.81
C GLY A 115 -17.39 -5.51 12.97
N MET A 116 -17.28 -4.48 13.82
CA MET A 116 -18.34 -3.51 14.06
C MET A 116 -18.11 -2.20 13.28
N PRO A 117 -19.16 -1.60 12.69
CA PRO A 117 -19.03 -0.32 12.03
C PRO A 117 -18.61 0.76 13.02
N VAL A 118 -17.60 1.55 12.64
CA VAL A 118 -17.13 2.68 13.45
C VAL A 118 -18.05 3.88 13.17
N PRO A 119 -18.47 4.67 14.17
CA PRO A 119 -19.17 5.92 13.93
C PRO A 119 -18.35 6.89 13.07
N ARG A 120 -18.99 7.60 12.13
CA ARG A 120 -18.30 8.54 11.21
C ARG A 120 -17.44 9.59 11.92
N ALA A 121 -17.87 10.04 13.09
CA ALA A 121 -17.13 11.00 13.91
C ALA A 121 -15.77 10.46 14.41
N LEU A 122 -15.59 9.14 14.43
CA LEU A 122 -14.37 8.44 14.87
C LEU A 122 -13.59 7.80 13.71
N TRP A 123 -14.03 7.99 12.47
CA TRP A 123 -13.37 7.37 11.33
C TRP A 123 -11.92 7.85 11.21
N PRO A 124 -10.94 6.93 11.08
CA PRO A 124 -9.63 7.32 10.63
C PRO A 124 -9.77 8.00 9.27
N ARG A 125 -9.16 9.18 9.14
CA ARG A 125 -8.91 9.80 7.84
C ARG A 125 -7.76 9.02 7.21
N VAL A 126 -8.11 8.18 6.25
CA VAL A 126 -7.13 7.51 5.40
C VAL A 126 -7.09 8.24 4.07
N VAL A 127 -5.91 8.74 3.71
CA VAL A 127 -5.63 9.27 2.39
C VAL A 127 -4.54 8.39 1.82
N ALA A 128 -4.80 7.76 0.68
CA ALA A 128 -3.79 7.06 -0.08
C ALA A 128 -3.79 7.58 -1.51
N ARG A 129 -2.59 7.89 -2.00
CA ARG A 129 -2.33 8.36 -3.37
C ARG A 129 -1.26 7.49 -3.98
N GLU A 130 -1.46 7.16 -5.25
CA GLU A 130 -0.55 6.36 -6.06
C GLU A 130 -0.31 7.11 -7.36
N TRP A 131 0.92 7.22 -7.81
CA TRP A 131 1.26 7.87 -9.08
C TRP A 131 2.56 7.29 -9.65
N GLN A 132 2.96 7.79 -10.82
CA GLN A 132 4.25 7.48 -11.42
C GLN A 132 5.12 8.73 -11.47
N ASP A 133 6.39 8.57 -11.10
CA ASP A 133 7.41 9.62 -11.21
C ASP A 133 8.79 8.96 -11.38
N GLY A 134 9.58 9.46 -12.33
CA GLY A 134 10.87 8.85 -12.71
C GLY A 134 10.79 7.40 -13.19
N GLY A 135 9.63 6.96 -13.71
CA GLY A 135 9.38 5.56 -14.11
C GLY A 135 9.05 4.60 -12.96
N LEU A 136 9.11 5.07 -11.71
CA LEU A 136 8.80 4.29 -10.53
C LEU A 136 7.34 4.47 -10.12
N TYR A 137 6.77 3.42 -9.55
CA TYR A 137 5.51 3.52 -8.82
C TYR A 137 5.77 4.26 -7.51
N ARG A 138 5.02 5.32 -7.22
CA ARG A 138 5.13 6.08 -5.96
C ARG A 138 3.80 6.05 -5.21
N PHE A 139 3.91 6.05 -3.89
CA PHE A 139 2.76 6.10 -3.01
C PHE A 139 2.99 7.04 -1.84
N ASP A 140 1.90 7.64 -1.39
CA ASP A 140 1.81 8.44 -0.18
C ASP A 140 0.52 8.07 0.54
N VAL A 141 0.67 7.55 1.75
CA VAL A 141 -0.44 7.14 2.60
C VAL A 141 -0.33 7.83 3.95
N ALA A 142 -1.44 8.39 4.40
CA ALA A 142 -1.57 8.97 5.72
C ALA A 142 -2.83 8.45 6.40
N ILE A 143 -2.68 8.01 7.65
CA ILE A 143 -3.76 7.57 8.53
C ILE A 143 -3.75 8.49 9.74
N ALA A 144 -4.87 9.16 10.00
CA ALA A 144 -5.03 10.03 11.16
C ALA A 144 -6.37 9.78 11.85
N LEU A 145 -6.40 9.80 13.17
CA LEU A 145 -7.65 9.77 13.93
C LEU A 145 -8.19 11.19 14.14
N PRO A 146 -9.52 11.37 14.14
CA PRO A 146 -10.11 12.66 14.46
C PRO A 146 -9.72 13.05 15.88
N LEU A 147 -9.37 14.33 16.08
CA LEU A 147 -8.90 14.93 17.33
C LEU A 147 -7.53 14.45 17.85
N LEU A 148 -7.16 13.19 17.63
CA LEU A 148 -5.91 12.60 18.14
C LEU A 148 -4.71 12.76 17.19
N GLY A 149 -4.97 13.17 15.94
CA GLY A 149 -3.93 13.47 14.96
C GLY A 149 -3.41 12.23 14.23
N ARG A 150 -2.21 12.34 13.67
CA ARG A 150 -1.59 11.30 12.82
C ARG A 150 -1.34 10.02 13.62
N LEU A 151 -1.75 8.89 13.05
CA LEU A 151 -1.43 7.56 13.54
C LEU A 151 -0.17 7.02 12.84
N VAL A 152 -0.11 7.16 11.51
CA VAL A 152 1.08 6.84 10.71
C VAL A 152 0.98 7.56 9.36
N SER A 153 2.11 7.88 8.77
CA SER A 153 2.21 8.20 7.34
C SER A 153 3.38 7.43 6.75
N TYR A 154 3.22 6.94 5.52
CA TYR A 154 4.31 6.32 4.79
C TYR A 154 4.30 6.74 3.34
N THR A 155 5.50 7.10 2.88
CA THR A 155 5.79 7.47 1.50
C THR A 155 6.83 6.52 0.96
N GLY A 156 6.70 6.12 -0.29
CA GLY A 156 7.70 5.23 -0.88
C GLY A 156 7.59 5.12 -2.38
N GLN A 157 8.44 4.24 -2.90
CA GLN A 157 8.50 3.92 -4.30
C GLN A 157 8.81 2.44 -4.49
N LEU A 158 8.32 1.88 -5.60
CA LEU A 158 8.53 0.50 -6.02
C LEU A 158 8.96 0.46 -7.48
N ASP A 159 9.84 -0.47 -7.79
CA ASP A 159 10.02 -0.92 -9.17
C ASP A 159 8.91 -1.91 -9.51
N THR A 160 8.12 -1.57 -10.52
CA THR A 160 6.91 -2.30 -10.93
C THR A 160 6.90 -2.61 -12.41
N LEU A 161 7.77 -1.94 -13.16
CA LEU A 161 7.98 -2.25 -14.55
C LEU A 161 9.04 -3.34 -14.60
N PRO A 162 8.92 -4.32 -15.51
CA PRO A 162 10.01 -5.27 -15.69
C PRO A 162 11.29 -4.49 -15.99
N THR A 163 12.38 -4.82 -15.28
CA THR A 163 13.71 -4.35 -15.65
C THR A 163 13.91 -4.74 -17.10
N GLN A 164 14.01 -3.76 -18.00
CA GLN A 164 14.31 -4.08 -19.39
C GLN A 164 15.71 -4.71 -19.39
N ASN A 165 15.76 -6.02 -19.64
CA ASN A 165 17.03 -6.72 -19.85
C ASN A 165 17.74 -6.01 -21.01
N ASP A 166 18.88 -5.41 -20.73
CA ASP A 166 19.79 -4.88 -21.74
C ASP A 166 20.29 -6.07 -22.59
N PRO A 167 20.04 -6.11 -23.91
CA PRO A 167 20.43 -7.25 -24.76
C PRO A 167 21.95 -7.45 -24.91
N ALA A 168 22.79 -6.72 -24.16
CA ALA A 168 24.26 -6.79 -24.25
C ALA A 168 24.91 -7.95 -23.47
N GLN A 169 24.16 -8.82 -22.77
CA GLN A 169 24.71 -9.99 -22.08
C GLN A 169 24.22 -11.33 -22.66
N VAL A 170 24.44 -11.53 -23.96
CA VAL A 170 24.57 -12.87 -24.53
C VAL A 170 26.02 -13.01 -24.99
N GLN A 171 26.90 -13.43 -24.07
CA GLN A 171 28.25 -13.84 -24.44
C GLN A 171 28.14 -15.17 -25.21
N PRO A 172 28.63 -15.29 -26.45
CA PRO A 172 28.64 -16.58 -27.13
C PRO A 172 29.62 -17.51 -26.41
N SER A 173 29.14 -18.69 -26.02
CA SER A 173 29.95 -19.81 -25.54
C SER A 173 31.03 -20.11 -26.59
N GLN A 174 32.29 -19.93 -26.20
CA GLN A 174 33.42 -20.53 -26.92
C GLN A 174 33.59 -21.95 -26.38
N ASP A 175 33.10 -22.93 -27.14
CA ASP A 175 33.50 -24.32 -26.97
C ASP A 175 34.94 -24.49 -27.49
N LEU A 176 35.78 -25.10 -26.66
CA LEU A 176 37.09 -25.65 -27.01
C LEU A 176 37.19 -27.04 -26.36
#